data_AF-A0A4R8SX93-F1
#
_entry.id   AF-A0A4R8SX93-F1
#
_cell.length_a   1.000
_cell.length_b   1.000
_cell.length_c   1.000
_cell.angle_alpha   90.00
_cell.angle_beta   90.00
_cell.angle_gamma   90.00
#
_symmetry.space_group_name_H-M   'P 1'
#
loop_
_entity.id
_entity.type
_entity.pdbx_description
1 polymer ?
#
loop_
_entity_poly.entity_id
_entity_poly.type
_entity_poly.pdbx_seq_one_letter_code
_entity_poly.pdbx_strand_id
1 'polypeptide(L)'
;MARAMRLAVTLVLCSMESISCGTDNWNHHLSGAAACLQESKSVTDTTQDPKVLLSSSYEGRWLLRNFAYHDIIMSVSLDQRPQVAGDYWCLEEELVADPYFGLAARVIFLIGEISHLNADFVALEAAGARGQVASGPMIPLSRRSRHLEAQLREWKCQTYNRDESLVLLAEAYRHGALIHLYRTLRRHVPTHREAICRKISESVAAICGISKTMARGCYAETSMIFPLFIAGGEADTAEEVDIVREALCSLNTSRRFRNVEACVVVLDELWQQPGSGVDRSDKSKVHIDWLDVAKRRGWKMALF
;
A
#
# COMPACT_ATOMS: atom_id res chain seq x y z
N MET A 1 -17.84 -20.38 -15.19
CA MET A 1 -18.61 -19.15 -15.44
C MET A 1 -19.14 -18.49 -14.15
N ALA A 2 -19.87 -19.19 -13.27
CA ALA A 2 -20.44 -18.57 -12.05
C ALA A 2 -19.42 -17.93 -11.08
N ARG A 3 -18.25 -18.55 -10.87
CA ARG A 3 -17.21 -17.99 -9.95
C ARG A 3 -16.59 -16.69 -10.47
N ALA A 4 -16.18 -16.66 -11.75
CA ALA A 4 -15.63 -15.45 -12.37
C ALA A 4 -16.63 -14.29 -12.32
N MET A 5 -17.93 -14.58 -12.53
CA MET A 5 -19.00 -13.59 -12.39
C MET A 5 -19.13 -13.08 -10.95
N ARG A 6 -19.12 -13.97 -9.94
CA ARG A 6 -19.15 -13.55 -8.52
C ARG A 6 -17.97 -12.64 -8.19
N LEU A 7 -16.76 -13.05 -8.57
CA LEU A 7 -15.54 -12.27 -8.36
C LEU A 7 -15.62 -10.89 -9.03
N ALA A 8 -16.05 -10.84 -10.30
CA ALA A 8 -16.22 -9.59 -11.02
C ALA A 8 -17.22 -8.65 -10.33
N VAL A 9 -18.39 -9.16 -9.93
CA VAL A 9 -19.42 -8.36 -9.24
C VAL A 9 -18.88 -7.84 -7.90
N THR A 10 -18.22 -8.69 -7.10
CA THR A 10 -17.65 -8.24 -5.82
C THR A 10 -16.56 -7.19 -6.01
N LEU A 11 -15.70 -7.33 -7.03
CA LEU A 11 -14.66 -6.34 -7.30
C LEU A 11 -15.25 -5.01 -7.79
N VAL A 12 -16.27 -5.03 -8.66
CA VAL A 12 -16.97 -3.82 -9.10
C VAL A 12 -17.60 -3.10 -7.91
N LEU A 13 -18.30 -3.81 -7.02
CA LEU A 13 -18.88 -3.23 -5.81
C LEU A 13 -17.81 -2.67 -4.87
N CYS A 14 -16.70 -3.40 -4.69
CA CYS A 14 -15.54 -2.93 -3.93
C CYS A 14 -15.01 -1.61 -4.50
N SER A 15 -14.78 -1.52 -5.81
CA SER A 15 -14.29 -0.29 -6.45
C SER A 15 -15.29 0.86 -6.31
N MET A 16 -16.60 0.60 -6.54
CA MET A 16 -17.65 1.61 -6.44
C MET A 16 -17.79 2.19 -5.03
N GLU A 17 -17.80 1.35 -4.01
CA GLU A 17 -17.93 1.82 -2.62
C GLU A 17 -16.67 2.51 -2.11
N SER A 18 -15.51 2.10 -2.62
CA SER A 18 -14.25 2.79 -2.33
C SER A 18 -14.28 4.23 -2.85
N ILE A 19 -14.71 4.48 -4.09
CA ILE A 19 -14.77 5.85 -4.61
C ILE A 19 -15.98 6.64 -4.10
N SER A 20 -17.09 5.97 -3.74
CA SER A 20 -18.33 6.63 -3.29
C SER A 20 -18.41 6.85 -1.78
N CYS A 21 -17.67 6.09 -0.98
CA CYS A 21 -17.69 6.19 0.49
C CYS A 21 -16.29 6.39 1.08
N GLY A 22 -15.26 5.77 0.49
CA GLY A 22 -13.86 5.99 0.85
C GLY A 22 -13.36 5.31 2.12
N THR A 23 -14.25 4.78 2.95
CA THR A 23 -13.92 4.54 4.36
C THR A 23 -14.30 3.19 4.94
N ASP A 24 -15.38 2.46 4.59
CA ASP A 24 -15.67 1.21 5.32
C ASP A 24 -16.30 0.08 4.50
N ASN A 25 -17.34 0.36 3.72
CA ASN A 25 -18.17 -0.70 3.14
C ASN A 25 -17.43 -1.58 2.12
N TRP A 26 -16.47 -0.99 1.39
CA TRP A 26 -15.67 -1.67 0.37
C TRP A 26 -14.98 -2.94 0.90
N ASN A 27 -14.63 -2.95 2.19
CA ASN A 27 -13.92 -4.06 2.83
C ASN A 27 -14.75 -5.36 2.83
N HIS A 28 -16.08 -5.28 2.95
CA HIS A 28 -16.93 -6.47 2.89
C HIS A 28 -16.91 -7.12 1.50
N HIS A 29 -16.90 -6.31 0.44
CA HIS A 29 -16.82 -6.80 -0.93
C HIS A 29 -15.45 -7.40 -1.24
N LEU A 30 -14.37 -6.77 -0.75
CA LEU A 30 -13.02 -7.34 -0.87
C LEU A 30 -12.91 -8.70 -0.17
N SER A 31 -13.49 -8.84 1.03
CA SER A 31 -13.57 -10.13 1.72
C SER A 31 -14.42 -11.17 0.97
N GLY A 32 -15.53 -10.74 0.35
CA GLY A 32 -16.31 -11.61 -0.53
C GLY A 32 -15.53 -12.09 -1.75
N ALA A 33 -14.71 -11.21 -2.35
CA ALA A 33 -13.82 -11.53 -3.45
C ALA A 33 -12.73 -12.53 -3.02
N ALA A 34 -12.12 -12.32 -1.85
CA ALA A 34 -11.14 -13.23 -1.28
C ALA A 34 -11.73 -14.63 -1.02
N ALA A 35 -12.94 -14.69 -0.45
CA ALA A 35 -13.65 -15.95 -0.24
C ALA A 35 -13.90 -16.70 -1.57
N CYS A 36 -14.22 -15.99 -2.66
CA CYS A 36 -14.36 -16.61 -3.98
C CYS A 36 -13.07 -17.27 -4.50
N LEU A 37 -11.89 -16.77 -4.07
CA LEU A 37 -10.58 -17.29 -4.46
C LEU A 37 -10.06 -18.38 -3.52
N GLN A 38 -10.49 -18.37 -2.26
CA GLN A 38 -10.11 -19.36 -1.24
C GLN A 38 -11.06 -20.55 -1.15
N GLU A 39 -12.25 -20.47 -1.77
CA GLU A 39 -13.25 -21.55 -1.80
C GLU A 39 -12.68 -22.80 -2.53
N SER A 40 -12.03 -23.69 -1.77
CA SER A 40 -11.78 -25.07 -2.15
C SER A 40 -13.05 -25.88 -1.93
N LYS A 41 -13.42 -26.70 -2.91
CA LYS A 41 -14.48 -27.70 -2.70
C LYS A 41 -13.95 -28.84 -1.84
N SER A 42 -14.89 -29.51 -1.16
CA SER A 42 -14.77 -30.76 -0.40
C SER A 42 -13.58 -31.65 -0.77
N VAL A 43 -13.02 -32.31 0.25
CA VAL A 43 -11.88 -33.25 0.30
C VAL A 43 -11.83 -34.32 -0.82
N THR A 44 -12.91 -34.49 -1.58
CA THR A 44 -13.09 -35.47 -2.66
C THR A 44 -12.91 -34.93 -4.08
N ASP A 45 -12.78 -33.62 -4.29
CA ASP A 45 -12.79 -33.00 -5.62
C ASP A 45 -11.36 -32.54 -6.03
N THR A 46 -10.74 -33.22 -7.00
CA THR A 46 -9.42 -32.88 -7.59
C THR A 46 -9.46 -31.63 -8.48
N THR A 47 -10.37 -30.69 -8.20
CA THR A 47 -10.50 -29.46 -8.97
C THR A 47 -9.31 -28.55 -8.73
N GLN A 48 -8.68 -28.17 -9.84
CA GLN A 48 -7.55 -27.25 -9.96
C GLN A 48 -7.79 -25.94 -9.18
N ASP A 49 -6.73 -25.40 -8.55
CA ASP A 49 -6.75 -24.14 -7.77
C ASP A 49 -7.57 -23.06 -8.52
N PRO A 50 -8.56 -22.40 -7.88
CA PRO A 50 -9.35 -21.34 -8.50
C PRO A 50 -8.51 -20.27 -9.22
N LYS A 51 -7.33 -19.94 -8.68
CA LYS A 51 -6.40 -19.00 -9.29
C LYS A 51 -5.82 -19.54 -10.59
N VAL A 52 -5.46 -20.82 -10.62
CA VAL A 52 -4.95 -21.48 -11.83
C VAL A 52 -6.05 -21.54 -12.90
N LEU A 53 -7.29 -21.87 -12.52
CA LEU A 53 -8.42 -21.86 -13.46
C LEU A 53 -8.67 -20.46 -14.05
N LEU A 54 -8.67 -19.41 -13.23
CA LEU A 54 -8.86 -18.04 -13.69
C LEU A 54 -7.73 -17.57 -14.61
N SER A 55 -6.49 -17.98 -14.32
CA SER A 55 -5.32 -17.60 -15.12
C SER A 55 -5.35 -18.10 -16.58
N SER A 56 -6.20 -19.10 -16.88
CA SER A 56 -6.37 -19.65 -18.24
C SER A 56 -7.03 -18.69 -19.23
N SER A 57 -7.65 -17.60 -18.77
CA SER A 57 -8.35 -16.60 -19.60
C SER A 57 -7.79 -15.20 -19.35
N TYR A 58 -7.91 -14.32 -20.35
CA TYR A 58 -7.49 -12.91 -20.22
C TYR A 58 -8.28 -12.19 -19.13
N GLU A 59 -9.60 -12.36 -19.14
CA GLU A 59 -10.52 -11.76 -18.16
C GLU A 59 -10.24 -12.28 -16.75
N GLY A 60 -9.96 -13.57 -16.61
CA GLY A 60 -9.61 -14.15 -15.32
C GLY A 60 -8.26 -13.68 -14.80
N ARG A 61 -7.24 -13.50 -15.65
CA ARG A 61 -5.97 -12.86 -15.26
C ARG A 61 -6.20 -11.41 -14.82
N TRP A 62 -7.01 -10.65 -15.55
CA TRP A 62 -7.36 -9.29 -15.16
C TRP A 62 -8.08 -9.24 -13.81
N LEU A 63 -9.03 -10.14 -13.56
CA LEU A 63 -9.73 -10.22 -12.26
C LEU A 63 -8.79 -10.54 -11.10
N LEU A 64 -7.84 -11.46 -11.30
CA LEU A 64 -6.83 -11.80 -10.29
C LEU A 64 -5.92 -10.60 -9.98
N ARG A 65 -5.52 -9.87 -11.02
CA ARG A 65 -4.72 -8.63 -10.89
C ARG A 65 -5.50 -7.54 -10.16
N ASN A 66 -6.73 -7.27 -10.57
CA ASN A 66 -7.61 -6.30 -9.91
C ASN A 66 -7.78 -6.64 -8.41
N PHE A 67 -8.11 -7.89 -8.09
CA PHE A 67 -8.19 -8.36 -6.71
C PHE A 67 -6.88 -8.14 -5.95
N ALA A 68 -5.77 -8.59 -6.50
CA ALA A 68 -4.48 -8.53 -5.82
C ALA A 68 -4.03 -7.10 -5.54
N TYR A 69 -4.28 -6.17 -6.45
CA TYR A 69 -3.98 -4.75 -6.22
C TYR A 69 -4.76 -4.21 -5.02
N HIS A 70 -6.08 -4.42 -4.99
CA HIS A 70 -6.89 -3.98 -3.86
C HIS A 70 -6.51 -4.71 -2.56
N ASP A 71 -6.35 -6.03 -2.57
CA ASP A 71 -5.97 -6.80 -1.38
C ASP A 71 -4.65 -6.30 -0.77
N ILE A 72 -3.64 -6.04 -1.62
CA ILE A 72 -2.34 -5.56 -1.18
C ILE A 72 -2.39 -4.11 -0.68
N ILE A 73 -2.89 -3.16 -1.47
CA ILE A 73 -2.88 -1.74 -1.10
C ILE A 73 -3.74 -1.51 0.15
N MET A 74 -4.89 -2.18 0.23
CA MET A 74 -5.78 -2.08 1.38
C MET A 74 -5.22 -2.77 2.63
N SER A 75 -4.37 -3.79 2.48
CA SER A 75 -3.68 -4.38 3.64
C SER A 75 -2.86 -3.35 4.43
N VAL A 76 -2.35 -2.31 3.74
CA VAL A 76 -1.59 -1.23 4.37
C VAL A 76 -2.49 -0.36 5.25
N SER A 77 -3.64 0.08 4.75
CA SER A 77 -4.60 0.89 5.52
C SER A 77 -5.27 0.11 6.65
N LEU A 78 -5.45 -1.19 6.46
CA LEU A 78 -6.02 -2.10 7.46
C LEU A 78 -4.97 -2.60 8.48
N ASP A 79 -3.69 -2.29 8.29
CA ASP A 79 -2.57 -2.72 9.15
C ASP A 79 -2.55 -4.25 9.36
N GLN A 80 -2.82 -5.00 8.30
CA GLN A 80 -2.96 -6.46 8.32
C GLN A 80 -2.28 -7.13 7.11
N ARG A 81 -2.32 -8.47 7.04
CA ARG A 81 -1.84 -9.22 5.86
C ARG A 81 -2.85 -9.13 4.72
N PRO A 82 -2.41 -9.15 3.45
CA PRO A 82 -3.29 -9.47 2.33
C PRO A 82 -4.04 -10.78 2.61
N GLN A 83 -5.33 -10.85 2.25
CA GLN A 83 -6.20 -11.97 2.56
C GLN A 83 -5.79 -13.22 1.78
N VAL A 84 -5.31 -13.08 0.54
CA VAL A 84 -4.92 -14.21 -0.28
C VAL A 84 -3.45 -14.07 -0.70
N ALA A 85 -2.62 -15.02 -0.27
CA ALA A 85 -1.22 -15.07 -0.67
C ALA A 85 -1.06 -15.56 -2.13
N GLY A 86 -0.06 -15.02 -2.81
CA GLY A 86 0.31 -15.45 -4.16
C GLY A 86 1.11 -14.40 -4.92
N ASP A 87 1.86 -14.85 -5.91
CA ASP A 87 2.48 -13.98 -6.89
C ASP A 87 1.56 -13.83 -8.10
N TYR A 88 0.56 -12.96 -7.95
CA TYR A 88 -0.48 -12.70 -8.96
C TYR A 88 0.05 -12.05 -10.24
N TRP A 89 1.31 -11.61 -10.22
CA TRP A 89 1.90 -10.72 -11.22
C TRP A 89 2.95 -11.42 -12.07
N CYS A 90 3.35 -12.64 -11.72
CA CYS A 90 4.48 -13.37 -12.28
C CYS A 90 4.26 -14.01 -13.68
N LEU A 91 3.07 -13.90 -14.28
CA LEU A 91 2.70 -14.74 -15.44
C LEU A 91 2.81 -14.05 -16.81
N GLU A 92 2.96 -12.73 -16.90
CA GLU A 92 3.12 -12.03 -18.18
C GLU A 92 4.29 -11.05 -18.12
N GLU A 93 4.97 -10.92 -19.26
CA GLU A 93 6.11 -10.05 -19.49
C GLU A 93 5.84 -8.64 -18.92
N GLU A 94 6.79 -8.08 -18.18
CA GLU A 94 6.81 -6.71 -17.62
C GLU A 94 6.67 -5.59 -18.69
N LEU A 95 6.22 -5.94 -19.89
CA LEU A 95 6.18 -5.12 -21.08
C LEU A 95 4.93 -4.24 -21.18
N VAL A 96 3.80 -4.64 -20.56
CA VAL A 96 2.53 -3.90 -20.61
C VAL A 96 2.23 -3.23 -19.27
N ALA A 97 1.92 -1.93 -19.31
CA ALA A 97 1.53 -1.17 -18.13
C ALA A 97 0.17 -1.65 -17.59
N ASP A 98 0.10 -1.86 -16.28
CA ASP A 98 -1.14 -2.18 -15.58
C ASP A 98 -2.01 -0.93 -15.40
N PRO A 99 -3.35 -1.03 -15.55
CA PRO A 99 -4.25 0.12 -15.35
C PRO A 99 -4.23 0.70 -13.93
N TYR A 100 -3.82 -0.05 -12.90
CA TYR A 100 -3.85 0.40 -11.51
C TYR A 100 -2.53 0.99 -11.04
N PHE A 101 -1.41 0.37 -11.40
CA PHE A 101 -0.08 0.70 -10.87
C PHE A 101 0.99 0.88 -11.95
N GLY A 102 0.59 0.91 -13.23
CA GLY A 102 1.50 1.10 -14.34
C GLY A 102 2.58 0.03 -14.39
N LEU A 103 3.85 0.44 -14.23
CA LEU A 103 5.03 -0.41 -14.33
C LEU A 103 5.49 -0.98 -12.98
N ALA A 104 4.72 -0.78 -11.90
CA ALA A 104 5.13 -1.08 -10.53
C ALA A 104 4.79 -2.51 -10.05
N ALA A 105 4.52 -3.48 -10.95
CA ALA A 105 4.02 -4.82 -10.56
C ALA A 105 4.86 -5.48 -9.45
N ARG A 106 6.18 -5.51 -9.62
CA ARG A 106 7.09 -6.07 -8.63
C ARG A 106 7.07 -5.29 -7.31
N VAL A 107 6.94 -3.97 -7.37
CA VAL A 107 6.86 -3.11 -6.19
C VAL A 107 5.57 -3.37 -5.41
N ILE A 108 4.43 -3.52 -6.10
CA ILE A 108 3.15 -3.88 -5.47
C ILE A 108 3.28 -5.22 -4.74
N PHE A 109 3.86 -6.24 -5.37
CA PHE A 109 4.15 -7.50 -4.69
C PHE A 109 4.96 -7.30 -3.40
N LEU A 110 6.01 -6.47 -3.44
CA LEU A 110 6.86 -6.18 -2.27
C LEU A 110 6.09 -5.43 -1.17
N ILE A 111 5.12 -4.56 -1.49
CA ILE A 111 4.23 -3.95 -0.50
C ILE A 111 3.46 -5.04 0.26
N GLY A 112 2.93 -6.04 -0.45
CA GLY A 112 2.25 -7.18 0.17
C GLY A 112 3.18 -7.98 1.09
N GLU A 113 4.42 -8.20 0.69
CA GLU A 113 5.43 -8.87 1.53
C GLU A 113 5.80 -8.07 2.79
N ILE A 114 5.82 -6.74 2.71
CA ILE A 114 6.03 -5.87 3.86
C ILE A 114 4.84 -5.97 4.82
N SER A 115 3.60 -6.01 4.32
CA SER A 115 2.42 -6.21 5.17
C SER A 115 2.43 -7.58 5.89
N HIS A 116 2.93 -8.64 5.23
CA HIS A 116 3.20 -9.92 5.90
C HIS A 116 4.25 -9.80 7.00
N LEU A 117 5.38 -9.12 6.70
CA LEU A 117 6.44 -8.88 7.67
C LEU A 117 5.93 -8.13 8.91
N ASN A 118 5.13 -7.07 8.74
CA ASN A 118 4.50 -6.32 9.83
C ASN A 118 3.65 -7.23 10.73
N ALA A 119 2.79 -8.05 10.13
CA ALA A 119 1.95 -8.95 10.89
C ALA A 119 2.74 -10.10 11.56
N ASP A 120 3.87 -10.53 11.00
CA ASP A 120 4.78 -11.48 11.67
C ASP A 120 5.46 -10.84 12.90
N PHE A 121 5.84 -9.56 12.82
CA PHE A 121 6.31 -8.81 13.99
C PHE A 121 5.25 -8.73 15.08
N VAL A 122 4.02 -8.35 14.73
CA VAL A 122 2.90 -8.28 15.70
C VAL A 122 2.64 -9.63 16.36
N ALA A 123 2.65 -10.72 15.60
CA ALA A 123 2.47 -12.08 16.15
C ALA A 123 3.60 -12.47 17.11
N LEU A 124 4.85 -12.14 16.78
CA LEU A 124 6.00 -12.38 17.64
C LEU A 124 5.93 -11.58 18.95
N GLU A 125 5.46 -10.33 18.87
CA GLU A 125 5.23 -9.48 20.05
C GLU A 125 4.13 -10.03 20.95
N ALA A 126 3.00 -10.47 20.37
CA ALA A 126 1.90 -11.09 21.09
C ALA A 126 2.31 -12.40 21.77
N ALA A 127 3.26 -13.14 21.20
CA ALA A 127 3.85 -14.34 21.80
C ALA A 127 4.82 -14.05 22.97
N GLY A 128 5.00 -12.79 23.38
CA GLY A 128 5.79 -12.41 24.56
C GLY A 128 7.31 -12.36 24.33
N ALA A 129 7.77 -12.44 23.08
CA ALA A 129 9.21 -12.51 22.76
C ALA A 129 9.95 -11.15 22.83
N ARG A 130 9.28 -10.04 23.18
CA ARG A 130 9.88 -8.68 23.25
C ARG A 130 11.07 -8.56 24.21
N GLY A 131 11.16 -9.43 25.23
CA GLY A 131 12.22 -9.40 26.24
C GLY A 131 13.53 -10.09 25.85
N GLN A 132 13.57 -10.85 24.75
CA GLN A 132 14.77 -11.56 24.30
C GLN A 132 15.26 -10.97 22.98
N VAL A 133 15.79 -9.75 23.06
CA VAL A 133 16.32 -8.91 21.96
C VAL A 133 17.43 -9.62 21.15
N ALA A 134 17.91 -10.78 21.61
CA ALA A 134 18.96 -11.60 20.98
C ALA A 134 18.56 -13.08 20.77
N SER A 135 17.27 -13.40 20.62
CA SER A 135 16.80 -14.79 20.41
C SER A 135 16.49 -15.11 18.94
N GLY A 136 16.65 -16.39 18.58
CA GLY A 136 16.57 -16.94 17.21
C GLY A 136 15.41 -16.46 16.30
N PRO A 137 14.17 -16.18 16.79
CA PRO A 137 13.05 -15.78 15.93
C PRO A 137 13.16 -14.37 15.30
N MET A 138 13.92 -13.45 15.92
CA MET A 138 14.10 -12.09 15.39
C MET A 138 15.07 -12.06 14.18
N ILE A 139 15.96 -13.06 14.10
CA ILE A 139 16.97 -13.16 13.03
C ILE A 139 16.32 -13.37 11.66
N PRO A 140 15.34 -14.31 11.47
CA PRO A 140 14.58 -14.44 10.24
C PRO A 140 13.89 -13.15 9.80
N LEU A 141 13.21 -12.44 10.71
CA LEU A 141 12.49 -11.19 10.38
C LEU A 141 13.47 -10.08 9.97
N SER A 142 14.60 -9.97 10.68
CA SER A 142 15.66 -9.03 10.35
C SER A 142 16.34 -9.35 9.01
N ARG A 143 16.47 -10.63 8.65
CA ARG A 143 16.99 -11.04 7.33
C ARG A 143 15.99 -10.72 6.23
N ARG A 144 14.70 -10.99 6.46
CA ARG A 144 13.61 -10.70 5.51
C ARG A 144 13.48 -9.20 5.28
N SER A 145 13.55 -8.37 6.32
CA SER A 145 13.50 -6.92 6.17
C SER A 145 14.66 -6.35 5.34
N ARG A 146 15.90 -6.81 5.58
CA ARG A 146 17.06 -6.44 4.76
C ARG A 146 16.91 -6.88 3.31
N HIS A 147 16.36 -8.07 3.09
CA HIS A 147 16.12 -8.58 1.74
C HIS A 147 15.09 -7.74 0.98
N LEU A 148 13.97 -7.39 1.63
CA LEU A 148 12.95 -6.51 1.05
C LEU A 148 13.50 -5.11 0.78
N GLU A 149 14.30 -4.55 1.69
CA GLU A 149 14.95 -3.25 1.48
C GLU A 149 15.89 -3.29 0.26
N ALA A 150 16.73 -4.34 0.15
CA ALA A 150 17.63 -4.51 -0.98
C ALA A 150 16.86 -4.60 -2.30
N GLN A 151 15.81 -5.42 -2.35
CA GLN A 151 14.96 -5.53 -3.55
C GLN A 151 14.34 -4.18 -3.96
N LEU A 152 13.84 -3.39 -3.01
CA LEU A 152 13.27 -2.07 -3.31
C LEU A 152 14.32 -1.01 -3.70
N ARG A 153 15.55 -1.12 -3.21
CA ARG A 153 16.65 -0.19 -3.55
C ARG A 153 17.31 -0.52 -4.88
N GLU A 154 17.41 -1.81 -5.19
CA GLU A 154 18.05 -2.31 -6.42
C GLU A 154 17.08 -2.36 -7.60
N TRP A 155 15.77 -2.43 -7.34
CA TRP A 155 14.76 -2.38 -8.39
C TRP A 155 14.88 -1.07 -9.18
N LYS A 156 14.73 -1.19 -10.49
CA LYS A 156 14.70 -0.08 -11.43
C LYS A 156 13.51 -0.26 -12.35
N CYS A 157 12.76 0.81 -12.58
CA CYS A 157 11.73 0.80 -13.60
C CYS A 157 12.39 0.60 -14.97
N GLN A 158 11.86 -0.31 -15.78
CA GLN A 158 12.28 -0.42 -17.18
C GLN A 158 11.80 0.82 -17.93
N THR A 159 12.72 1.66 -18.42
CA THR A 159 12.41 2.97 -19.03
C THR A 159 12.36 2.96 -20.55
N TYR A 160 12.83 1.89 -21.19
CA TYR A 160 12.94 1.84 -22.66
C TYR A 160 11.56 1.93 -23.34
N ASN A 161 11.36 2.96 -24.17
CA ASN A 161 10.10 3.26 -24.88
C ASN A 161 8.86 3.33 -23.96
N ARG A 162 9.01 3.86 -22.74
CA ARG A 162 7.90 4.05 -21.79
C ARG A 162 7.52 5.53 -21.65
N ASP A 163 6.24 5.75 -21.35
CA ASP A 163 5.73 7.05 -20.93
C ASP A 163 6.39 7.47 -19.62
N GLU A 164 6.93 8.69 -19.60
CA GLU A 164 7.61 9.26 -18.44
C GLU A 164 6.72 9.28 -17.19
N SER A 165 5.42 9.54 -17.35
CA SER A 165 4.45 9.56 -16.25
C SER A 165 4.28 8.19 -15.61
N LEU A 166 4.35 7.11 -16.39
CA LEU A 166 4.28 5.75 -15.87
C LEU A 166 5.56 5.35 -15.13
N VAL A 167 6.73 5.82 -15.59
CA VAL A 167 8.00 5.65 -14.88
C VAL A 167 7.98 6.40 -13.55
N LEU A 168 7.53 7.66 -13.57
CA LEU A 168 7.37 8.48 -12.36
C LEU A 168 6.40 7.83 -11.36
N LEU A 169 5.26 7.31 -11.83
CA LEU A 169 4.31 6.58 -10.98
C LEU A 169 4.97 5.36 -10.33
N ALA A 170 5.72 4.57 -11.10
CA ALA A 170 6.36 3.37 -10.58
C ALA A 170 7.45 3.68 -9.54
N GLU A 171 8.22 4.75 -9.76
CA GLU A 171 9.17 5.26 -8.77
C GLU A 171 8.47 5.81 -7.51
N ALA A 172 7.31 6.46 -7.65
CA ALA A 172 6.52 6.90 -6.50
C ALA A 172 6.03 5.71 -5.67
N TYR A 173 5.54 4.64 -6.31
CA TYR A 173 5.21 3.38 -5.63
C TYR A 173 6.42 2.77 -4.92
N ARG A 174 7.60 2.80 -5.53
CA ARG A 174 8.84 2.27 -4.91
C ARG A 174 9.18 3.03 -3.64
N HIS A 175 9.12 4.35 -3.66
CA HIS A 175 9.31 5.17 -2.47
C HIS A 175 8.20 4.98 -1.43
N GLY A 176 6.94 4.81 -1.85
CA GLY A 176 5.84 4.48 -0.96
C GLY A 176 6.04 3.13 -0.25
N ALA A 177 6.53 2.12 -0.97
CA ALA A 177 6.89 0.82 -0.40
C ALA A 177 8.05 0.93 0.59
N LEU A 178 9.07 1.75 0.29
CA LEU A 178 10.17 2.02 1.21
C LEU A 178 9.67 2.68 2.50
N ILE A 179 8.79 3.67 2.41
CA ILE A 179 8.16 4.31 3.57
C ILE A 179 7.39 3.27 4.41
N HIS A 180 6.59 2.40 3.77
CA HIS A 180 5.86 1.32 4.46
C HIS A 180 6.79 0.37 5.22
N LEU A 181 7.89 -0.05 4.59
CA LEU A 181 8.91 -0.91 5.22
C LEU A 181 9.58 -0.20 6.41
N TYR A 182 10.00 1.05 6.22
CA TYR A 182 10.68 1.80 7.28
C TYR A 182 9.76 2.13 8.45
N ARG A 183 8.48 2.41 8.20
CA ARG A 183 7.48 2.55 9.26
C ARG A 183 7.30 1.25 10.05
N THR A 184 7.22 0.11 9.35
CA THR A 184 7.18 -1.22 9.98
C THR A 184 8.41 -1.45 10.88
N LEU A 185 9.61 -1.15 10.37
CA LEU A 185 10.84 -1.28 11.15
C LEU A 185 10.91 -0.29 12.33
N ARG A 186 10.47 0.96 12.15
CA ARG A 186 10.43 1.96 13.22
C ARG A 186 9.54 1.52 14.38
N ARG A 187 8.44 0.84 14.08
CA ARG A 187 7.47 0.33 15.06
C ARG A 187 8.03 -0.83 15.90
N HIS A 188 8.78 -1.74 15.28
CA HIS A 188 9.19 -3.01 15.90
C HIS A 188 10.68 -3.11 16.24
N VAL A 189 11.54 -2.25 15.69
CA VAL A 189 13.01 -2.28 15.85
C VAL A 189 13.52 -0.90 16.28
N PRO A 190 13.46 -0.58 17.60
CA PRO A 190 13.76 0.77 18.09
C PRO A 190 15.24 1.18 17.97
N THR A 191 16.16 0.21 17.87
CA THR A 191 17.62 0.41 17.92
C THR A 191 18.19 1.29 16.79
N HIS A 192 17.43 1.52 15.71
CA HIS A 192 17.88 2.28 14.54
C HIS A 192 16.94 3.43 14.15
N ARG A 193 16.14 3.94 15.09
CA ARG A 193 15.08 4.92 14.82
C ARG A 193 15.54 6.13 14.02
N GLU A 194 16.67 6.75 14.35
CA GLU A 194 17.17 7.95 13.66
C GLU A 194 17.54 7.67 12.19
N ALA A 195 18.28 6.59 11.95
CA ALA A 195 18.64 6.18 10.59
C ALA A 195 17.40 5.83 9.76
N ILE A 196 16.40 5.21 10.39
CA ILE A 196 15.10 4.90 9.75
C ILE A 196 14.34 6.19 9.41
N CYS A 197 14.25 7.15 10.34
CA CYS A 197 13.60 8.44 10.08
C CYS A 197 14.23 9.17 8.89
N ARG A 198 15.57 9.22 8.81
CA ARG A 198 16.26 9.82 7.66
C ARG A 198 15.89 9.15 6.34
N LYS A 199 15.84 7.81 6.30
CA LYS A 199 15.44 7.06 5.10
C LYS A 199 13.97 7.29 4.70
N ILE A 200 13.09 7.54 5.69
CA ILE A 200 11.71 7.95 5.45
C ILE A 200 11.69 9.35 4.81
N SER A 201 12.37 10.33 5.40
CA SER A 201 12.43 11.70 4.86
C SER A 201 12.99 11.74 3.44
N GLU A 202 14.04 10.96 3.14
CA GLU A 202 14.56 10.80 1.77
C GLU A 202 13.48 10.32 0.78
N SER A 203 12.60 9.41 1.21
CA SER A 203 11.53 8.88 0.37
C SER A 203 10.34 9.83 0.24
N VAL A 204 10.02 10.59 1.30
CA VAL A 204 9.01 11.66 1.28
C VAL A 204 9.43 12.75 0.28
N ALA A 205 10.68 13.21 0.37
CA ALA A 205 11.24 14.21 -0.55
C ALA A 205 11.21 13.73 -2.01
N ALA A 206 11.52 12.45 -2.26
CA ALA A 206 11.44 11.87 -3.60
C ALA A 206 10.01 11.85 -4.15
N ILE A 207 9.02 11.46 -3.35
CA ILE A 207 7.59 11.48 -3.76
C ILE A 207 7.13 12.91 -4.03
N CYS A 208 7.52 13.87 -3.18
CA CYS A 208 7.23 15.29 -3.40
C CYS A 208 7.85 15.80 -4.71
N GLY A 209 9.10 15.43 -5.00
CA GLY A 209 9.77 15.75 -6.26
C GLY A 209 9.06 15.14 -7.47
N ILE A 210 8.68 13.86 -7.40
CA ILE A 210 7.90 13.19 -8.46
C ILE A 210 6.57 13.89 -8.68
N SER A 211 5.85 14.25 -7.61
CA SER A 211 4.56 14.95 -7.71
C SER A 211 4.68 16.33 -8.36
N LYS A 212 5.81 17.03 -8.19
CA LYS A 212 6.09 18.31 -8.86
C LYS A 212 6.40 18.12 -10.35
N THR A 213 7.06 17.02 -10.71
CA THR A 213 7.47 16.73 -12.09
C THR A 213 6.34 16.13 -12.94
N MET A 214 5.47 15.31 -12.34
CA MET A 214 4.39 14.65 -13.05
C MET A 214 3.38 15.67 -13.59
N ALA A 215 3.05 15.58 -14.87
CA ALA A 215 2.10 16.47 -15.50
C ALA A 215 0.70 16.34 -14.87
N ARG A 216 0.12 17.46 -14.44
CA ARG A 216 -1.24 17.52 -13.90
C ARG A 216 -2.27 16.99 -14.91
N GLY A 217 -3.21 16.19 -14.42
CA GLY A 217 -4.29 15.60 -15.21
C GLY A 217 -3.88 14.39 -16.05
N CYS A 218 -2.61 13.94 -16.01
CA CYS A 218 -2.21 12.72 -16.71
C CYS A 218 -2.87 11.49 -16.07
N TYR A 219 -3.08 10.42 -16.84
CA TYR A 219 -3.75 9.23 -16.33
C TYR A 219 -3.00 8.58 -15.16
N ALA A 220 -1.67 8.61 -15.19
CA ALA A 220 -0.82 8.05 -14.14
C ALA A 220 -0.98 8.78 -12.80
N GLU A 221 -1.29 10.08 -12.83
CA GLU A 221 -1.54 10.89 -11.62
C GLU A 221 -2.65 10.24 -10.77
N THR A 222 -3.65 9.64 -11.41
CA THR A 222 -4.84 9.13 -10.72
C THR A 222 -4.57 7.92 -9.82
N SER A 223 -3.41 7.29 -9.99
CA SER A 223 -2.92 6.19 -9.17
C SER A 223 -1.92 6.62 -8.09
N MET A 224 -1.75 7.93 -7.86
CA MET A 224 -0.81 8.49 -6.88
C MET A 224 -1.35 8.55 -5.45
N ILE A 225 -2.59 8.11 -5.20
CA ILE A 225 -3.23 8.21 -3.87
C ILE A 225 -2.40 7.50 -2.80
N PHE A 226 -2.00 6.24 -3.03
CA PHE A 226 -1.17 5.50 -2.07
C PHE A 226 0.18 6.18 -1.80
N PRO A 227 1.02 6.48 -2.82
CA PRO A 227 2.31 7.15 -2.57
C PRO A 227 2.17 8.50 -1.87
N LEU A 228 1.21 9.34 -2.29
CA LEU A 228 1.00 10.66 -1.68
C LEU A 228 0.51 10.54 -0.24
N PHE A 229 -0.44 9.64 0.03
CA PHE A 229 -0.99 9.48 1.37
C PHE A 229 0.08 9.00 2.37
N ILE A 230 0.87 7.99 1.99
CA ILE A 230 1.91 7.47 2.89
C ILE A 230 3.05 8.48 3.10
N ALA A 231 3.36 9.29 2.08
CA ALA A 231 4.32 10.40 2.21
C ALA A 231 3.78 11.50 3.12
N GLY A 232 2.50 11.90 2.95
CA GLY A 232 1.84 12.89 3.80
C GLY A 232 1.78 12.49 5.26
N GLY A 233 1.59 11.20 5.55
CA GLY A 233 1.63 10.65 6.90
C GLY A 233 3.00 10.72 7.57
N GLU A 234 4.06 11.00 6.81
CA GLU A 234 5.44 11.14 7.27
C GLU A 234 6.05 12.51 6.91
N ALA A 235 5.25 13.47 6.44
CA ALA A 235 5.73 14.80 6.10
C ALA A 235 6.19 15.55 7.36
N ASP A 236 7.36 16.18 7.27
CA ASP A 236 8.04 16.82 8.40
C ASP A 236 8.03 18.34 8.27
N THR A 237 8.06 18.84 7.05
CA THR A 237 8.12 20.27 6.75
C THR A 237 6.78 20.80 6.26
N ALA A 238 6.53 22.09 6.48
CA ALA A 238 5.35 22.76 5.93
C ALA A 238 5.31 22.67 4.39
N GLU A 239 6.47 22.71 3.72
CA GLU A 239 6.56 22.56 2.27
C GLU A 239 6.08 21.17 1.81
N GLU A 240 6.55 20.09 2.46
CA GLU A 240 6.10 18.72 2.13
C GLU A 240 4.58 18.56 2.36
N VAL A 241 4.07 19.11 3.45
CA VAL A 241 2.62 19.11 3.75
C VAL A 241 1.84 19.81 2.64
N ASP A 242 2.27 21.00 2.21
CA ASP A 242 1.59 21.77 1.17
C ASP A 242 1.64 21.06 -0.18
N ILE A 243 2.78 20.48 -0.56
CA ILE A 243 2.92 19.70 -1.80
C ILE A 243 1.97 18.51 -1.82
N VAL A 244 1.96 17.71 -0.74
CA VAL A 244 1.11 16.52 -0.67
C VAL A 244 -0.36 16.90 -0.65
N ARG A 245 -0.73 17.92 0.14
CA ARG A 245 -2.12 18.40 0.20
C ARG A 245 -2.58 18.92 -1.16
N GLU A 246 -1.79 19.75 -1.83
CA GLU A 246 -2.13 20.28 -3.17
C GLU A 246 -2.28 19.14 -4.17
N ALA A 247 -1.37 18.17 -4.15
CA ALA A 247 -1.43 17.03 -5.05
C ALA A 247 -2.70 16.18 -4.86
N LEU A 248 -3.03 15.82 -3.61
CA LEU A 248 -4.27 15.08 -3.31
C LEU A 248 -5.52 15.88 -3.70
N CYS A 249 -5.57 17.18 -3.39
CA CYS A 249 -6.69 18.04 -3.80
C CYS A 249 -6.80 18.11 -5.34
N SER A 250 -5.68 18.17 -6.05
CA SER A 250 -5.63 18.21 -7.52
C SER A 250 -6.27 16.95 -8.14
N LEU A 251 -5.95 15.76 -7.60
CA LEU A 251 -6.56 14.49 -8.03
C LEU A 251 -8.09 14.53 -7.96
N ASN A 252 -8.63 15.25 -6.98
CA ASN A 252 -10.06 15.28 -6.71
C ASN A 252 -10.83 16.35 -7.50
N THR A 253 -10.13 17.29 -8.14
CA THR A 253 -10.76 18.44 -8.83
C THR A 253 -11.75 18.02 -9.91
N SER A 254 -11.41 16.98 -10.67
CA SER A 254 -12.21 16.50 -11.80
C SER A 254 -13.05 15.26 -11.49
N ARG A 255 -12.61 14.43 -10.52
CA ARG A 255 -13.19 13.09 -10.28
C ARG A 255 -14.12 13.00 -9.08
N ARG A 256 -13.94 13.88 -8.07
CA ARG A 256 -14.76 13.92 -6.84
C ARG A 256 -14.89 12.56 -6.15
N PHE A 257 -13.78 11.83 -6.07
CA PHE A 257 -13.71 10.56 -5.37
C PHE A 257 -13.56 10.78 -3.87
N ARG A 258 -14.48 10.19 -3.10
CA ARG A 258 -14.56 10.39 -1.64
C ARG A 258 -13.44 9.71 -0.87
N ASN A 259 -12.72 8.77 -1.47
CA ASN A 259 -11.51 8.23 -0.87
C ASN A 259 -10.37 9.25 -0.80
N VAL A 260 -10.22 10.11 -1.81
CA VAL A 260 -9.23 11.20 -1.77
C VAL A 260 -9.60 12.22 -0.70
N GLU A 261 -10.88 12.57 -0.58
CA GLU A 261 -11.39 13.45 0.49
C GLU A 261 -11.09 12.87 1.88
N ALA A 262 -11.33 11.57 2.08
CA ALA A 262 -11.02 10.90 3.33
C ALA A 262 -9.51 10.97 3.64
N CYS A 263 -8.65 10.74 2.63
CA CYS A 263 -7.19 10.88 2.77
C CYS A 263 -6.79 12.28 3.24
N VAL A 264 -7.32 13.34 2.60
CA VAL A 264 -7.05 14.73 3.00
C VAL A 264 -7.51 15.00 4.43
N VAL A 265 -8.71 14.54 4.81
CA VAL A 265 -9.24 14.74 6.17
C VAL A 265 -8.34 14.09 7.23
N VAL A 266 -7.88 12.85 6.99
CA VAL A 266 -7.00 12.14 7.93
C VAL A 266 -5.65 12.84 8.06
N LEU A 267 -5.07 13.30 6.95
CA LEU A 267 -3.79 14.00 6.95
C LEU A 267 -3.90 15.39 7.59
N ASP A 268 -4.96 16.15 7.31
CA ASP A 268 -5.19 17.45 7.93
C ASP A 268 -5.32 17.34 9.45
N GLU A 269 -6.05 16.34 9.94
CA GLU A 269 -6.13 16.10 11.38
C GLU A 269 -4.77 15.69 11.97
N LEU A 270 -3.99 14.89 11.24
CA LEU A 270 -2.65 14.49 11.66
C LEU A 270 -1.73 15.71 11.77
N TRP A 271 -1.72 16.59 10.76
CA TRP A 271 -0.83 17.76 10.68
C TRP A 271 -1.22 18.88 11.66
N GLN A 272 -2.47 18.90 12.14
CA GLN A 272 -2.94 19.86 13.15
C GLN A 272 -2.58 19.44 14.60
N GLN A 273 -2.08 18.23 14.83
CA GLN A 273 -1.78 17.78 16.19
C GLN A 273 -0.52 18.47 16.77
N PRO A 274 -0.52 18.89 18.05
CA PRO A 274 0.67 19.43 18.69
C PRO A 274 1.81 18.39 18.73
N GLY A 275 2.85 18.57 17.92
CA GLY A 275 3.99 17.64 17.82
C GLY A 275 4.05 16.83 16.51
N SER A 276 3.10 17.02 15.58
CA SER A 276 3.22 16.52 14.20
C SER A 276 4.07 17.47 13.36
N GLY A 277 5.14 16.96 12.76
CA GLY A 277 5.90 17.61 11.69
C GLY A 277 6.82 18.75 12.13
N VAL A 278 6.27 19.90 12.53
CA VAL A 278 7.02 21.18 12.55
C VAL A 278 7.86 21.38 13.83
N ASP A 279 7.50 20.73 14.93
CA ASP A 279 8.14 20.94 16.24
C ASP A 279 8.55 19.62 16.91
N ARG A 280 9.36 18.83 16.19
CA ARG A 280 9.88 17.50 16.58
C ARG A 280 10.99 17.53 17.65
N SER A 281 11.21 18.68 18.30
CA SER A 281 12.28 18.87 19.29
C SER A 281 12.01 18.17 20.64
N ASP A 282 10.75 17.86 20.94
CA ASP A 282 10.34 17.27 22.22
C ASP A 282 10.14 15.75 22.14
N LYS A 283 11.12 15.00 22.64
CA LYS A 283 11.13 13.53 22.72
C LYS A 283 10.07 12.94 23.66
N SER A 284 9.34 13.77 24.43
CA SER A 284 8.33 13.32 25.40
C SER A 284 6.92 13.17 24.82
N LYS A 285 6.65 13.69 23.61
CA LYS A 285 5.33 13.64 22.99
C LYS A 285 5.07 12.28 22.33
N VAL A 286 3.87 11.75 22.56
CA VAL A 286 3.37 10.52 21.92
C VAL A 286 3.28 10.78 20.42
N HIS A 287 4.02 10.00 19.63
CA HIS A 287 3.98 10.06 18.18
C HIS A 287 2.63 9.51 17.69
N ILE A 288 1.75 10.38 17.22
CA ILE A 288 0.46 10.01 16.61
C ILE A 288 0.72 9.58 15.17
N ASP A 289 0.22 8.40 14.80
CA ASP A 289 0.26 7.87 13.44
C ASP A 289 -1.07 8.16 12.70
N TRP A 290 -1.07 8.27 11.37
CA TRP A 290 -2.31 8.38 10.59
C TRP A 290 -3.24 7.17 10.80
N LEU A 291 -2.67 6.00 11.12
CA LEU A 291 -3.45 4.81 11.52
C LEU A 291 -4.26 5.07 12.80
N ASP A 292 -3.72 5.84 13.74
CA ASP A 292 -4.42 6.18 14.98
C ASP A 292 -5.59 7.13 14.69
N VAL A 293 -5.37 8.11 13.80
CA VAL A 293 -6.42 9.02 13.32
C VAL A 293 -7.56 8.24 12.65
N ALA A 294 -7.23 7.35 11.71
CA ALA A 294 -8.20 6.51 11.02
C ALA A 294 -8.98 5.62 12.01
N LYS A 295 -8.29 4.99 12.97
CA LYS A 295 -8.91 4.17 14.02
C LYS A 295 -9.87 4.97 14.91
N ARG A 296 -9.51 6.20 15.32
CA ARG A 296 -10.41 7.07 16.11
C ARG A 296 -11.69 7.42 15.36
N ARG A 297 -11.61 7.55 14.04
CA ARG A 297 -12.76 7.78 13.15
C ARG A 297 -13.55 6.53 12.83
N GLY A 298 -13.00 5.36 13.15
CA GLY A 298 -13.57 4.06 12.75
C GLY A 298 -13.44 3.80 11.25
N TRP A 299 -12.51 4.44 10.54
CA TRP A 299 -12.37 4.35 9.09
C TRP A 299 -11.33 3.33 8.66
N LYS A 300 -11.66 2.57 7.61
CA LYS A 300 -10.78 1.75 6.77
C LYS A 300 -10.47 2.46 5.44
N MET A 301 -9.33 3.14 5.39
CA MET A 301 -8.99 4.00 4.25
C MET A 301 -8.87 3.23 2.93
N ALA A 302 -9.52 3.73 1.87
CA ALA A 302 -9.38 3.20 0.51
C ALA A 302 -8.24 3.90 -0.26
N LEU A 303 -7.02 3.37 -0.22
CA LEU A 303 -5.81 4.06 -0.71
C LEU A 303 -5.48 3.86 -2.20
N PHE A 304 -6.45 3.67 -3.09
CA PHE A 304 -6.20 3.43 -4.51
C PHE A 304 -6.84 4.42 -5.46
#